data_AF-A0AAU5BL52-F1
#
_entry.id   AF-A0AAU5BL52-F1
#
_cell.length_a   1.000
_cell.length_b   1.000
_cell.length_c   1.000
_cell.angle_alpha   90.00
_cell.angle_beta   90.00
_cell.angle_gamma   90.00
#
_symmetry.space_group_name_H-M   'P 1'
#
loop_
_entity.id
_entity.type
_entity.pdbx_description
1 polymer ?
#
loop_
_entity_poly.entity_id
_entity_poly.type
_entity_poly.pdbx_seq_one_letter_code
_entity_poly.pdbx_strand_id
1 'polypeptide(L)'
;MPDDGLAWIAAAWRGANVSATELYITCARGLSPEALAERMADHELVQAAPAMTVAEASAMVDLAQIYCVGRLGRSGDWSFIVESGGSEGWALDPAVSRGTEVLVFDPRPDDPPSVFRYLADGDVQLHFELGAGYDPAGAQPDLLRPALEAAGVIPPEDSMDDLLGADEELPTSEEKRRVLKVIGDHFGLSLPRHEIESGRLPGVVTRTSPPTSW
;
A
#
# COMPACT_ATOMS: atom_id res chain seq x y z
N MET A 1 3.34 8.39 20.97
CA MET A 1 2.06 7.72 20.68
C MET A 1 2.37 6.25 20.50
N PRO A 2 1.49 5.30 20.86
CA PRO A 2 1.72 3.90 20.52
C PRO A 2 1.87 3.79 19.01
N ASP A 3 2.84 2.99 18.59
CA ASP A 3 3.15 2.77 17.18
C ASP A 3 2.01 1.93 16.58
N ASP A 4 1.21 2.49 15.67
CA ASP A 4 0.01 1.82 15.15
C ASP A 4 0.37 0.65 14.20
N GLY A 5 1.63 0.57 13.75
CA GLY A 5 2.10 -0.39 12.78
C GLY A 5 1.33 -0.26 11.46
N LEU A 6 1.19 -1.39 10.76
CA LEU A 6 0.40 -1.47 9.52
C LEU A 6 -0.90 -2.26 9.66
N ALA A 7 -1.08 -2.99 10.77
CA ALA A 7 -2.19 -3.92 10.95
C ALA A 7 -3.57 -3.25 10.88
N TRP A 8 -3.67 -1.96 11.20
CA TRP A 8 -4.92 -1.20 11.15
C TRP A 8 -5.47 -1.02 9.74
N ILE A 9 -4.62 -1.08 8.70
CA ILE A 9 -5.01 -0.94 7.29
C ILE A 9 -6.04 -2.01 6.89
N ALA A 10 -5.89 -3.24 7.40
CA ALA A 10 -6.86 -4.32 7.18
C ALA A 10 -8.28 -4.01 7.71
N ALA A 11 -8.39 -3.16 8.72
CA ALA A 11 -9.69 -2.69 9.22
C ALA A 11 -10.20 -1.51 8.39
N ALA A 12 -9.32 -0.60 7.98
CA ALA A 12 -9.68 0.56 7.17
C ALA A 12 -10.25 0.15 5.81
N TRP A 13 -9.62 -0.82 5.14
CA TRP A 13 -10.10 -1.38 3.86
C TRP A 13 -11.40 -2.19 3.96
N ARG A 14 -11.90 -2.47 5.17
CA ARG A 14 -13.22 -3.10 5.39
C ARG A 14 -14.34 -2.10 5.64
N GLY A 15 -14.03 -0.84 5.92
CA GLY A 15 -15.02 0.14 6.35
C GLY A 15 -16.06 0.42 5.27
N ALA A 16 -17.33 0.63 5.66
CA ALA A 16 -18.38 1.10 4.75
C ALA A 16 -18.22 2.58 4.33
N ASN A 17 -17.15 3.25 4.78
CA ASN A 17 -16.82 4.60 4.39
C ASN A 17 -15.95 4.53 3.13
N VAL A 18 -16.51 4.99 2.01
CA VAL A 18 -15.86 5.01 0.68
C VAL A 18 -14.46 5.63 0.74
N SER A 19 -14.27 6.70 1.51
CA SER A 19 -12.96 7.35 1.66
C SER A 19 -11.90 6.49 2.37
N ALA A 20 -12.31 5.51 3.17
CA ALA A 20 -11.41 4.58 3.86
C ALA A 20 -11.12 3.31 3.04
N THR A 21 -12.03 2.93 2.13
CA THR A 21 -11.79 1.85 1.16
C THR A 21 -10.87 2.27 0.01
N GLU A 22 -10.72 3.57 -0.22
CA GLU A 22 -9.83 4.18 -1.22
C GLU A 22 -8.44 4.52 -0.66
N LEU A 23 -7.98 3.91 0.45
CA LEU A 23 -6.66 4.19 0.99
C LEU A 23 -5.58 3.41 0.23
N TYR A 24 -5.22 3.92 -0.95
CA TYR A 24 -4.04 3.50 -1.70
C TYR A 24 -2.81 4.14 -1.06
N ILE A 25 -1.88 3.32 -0.58
CA ILE A 25 -0.73 3.83 0.16
C ILE A 25 0.55 3.41 -0.55
N THR A 26 1.38 4.39 -0.89
CA THR A 26 2.74 4.16 -1.39
C THR A 26 3.74 4.79 -0.44
N CYS A 27 4.74 4.02 -0.02
CA CYS A 27 5.80 4.45 0.88
C CYS A 27 7.16 4.33 0.20
N ALA A 28 8.06 5.30 0.40
CA ALA A 28 9.43 5.21 -0.08
C ALA A 28 10.44 5.56 1.02
N ARG A 29 11.52 4.79 1.12
CA ARG A 29 12.54 4.96 2.16
C ARG A 29 13.59 5.99 1.74
N GLY A 30 13.87 6.95 2.60
CA GLY A 30 14.95 7.93 2.37
C GLY A 30 14.65 9.01 1.30
N LEU A 31 13.46 8.99 0.67
CA LEU A 31 12.97 10.11 -0.13
C LEU A 31 12.29 11.16 0.75
N SER A 32 12.13 12.38 0.21
CA SER A 32 11.16 13.33 0.74
C SER A 32 9.76 12.99 0.20
N PRO A 33 8.67 13.41 0.87
CA PRO A 33 7.32 13.17 0.35
C PRO A 33 7.10 13.79 -1.03
N GLU A 34 7.68 14.95 -1.30
CA GLU A 34 7.60 15.64 -2.59
C GLU A 34 8.36 14.87 -3.68
N ALA A 35 9.57 14.39 -3.38
CA ALA A 35 10.35 13.60 -4.32
C ALA A 35 9.68 12.26 -4.66
N LEU A 36 8.96 11.65 -3.71
CA LEU A 36 8.12 10.48 -3.98
C LEU A 36 6.97 10.84 -4.92
N ALA A 37 6.23 11.92 -4.64
CA ALA A 37 5.11 12.37 -5.48
C ALA A 37 5.57 12.67 -6.92
N GLU A 38 6.70 13.35 -7.08
CA GLU A 38 7.30 13.65 -8.38
C GLU A 38 7.62 12.38 -9.17
N ARG A 39 8.22 11.37 -8.53
CA ARG A 39 8.52 10.10 -9.22
C ARG A 39 7.25 9.35 -9.61
N MET A 40 6.23 9.35 -8.75
CA MET A 40 4.96 8.68 -9.03
C MET A 40 4.17 9.36 -10.15
N ALA A 41 4.32 10.67 -10.31
CA ALA A 41 3.76 11.44 -11.41
C ALA A 41 4.59 11.35 -12.71
N ASP A 42 5.50 10.38 -12.85
CA ASP A 42 6.47 10.27 -13.97
C ASP A 42 7.22 11.58 -14.24
N HIS A 43 7.59 12.29 -13.17
CA HIS A 43 8.21 13.61 -13.21
C HIS A 43 7.40 14.69 -13.93
N GLU A 44 6.10 14.49 -14.15
CA GLU A 44 5.18 15.54 -14.54
C GLU A 44 5.02 16.57 -13.41
N LEU A 45 4.46 17.74 -13.77
CA LEU A 45 4.31 18.86 -12.85
C LEU A 45 3.26 18.55 -11.78
N VAL A 46 3.77 18.12 -10.64
CA VAL A 46 3.02 17.89 -9.43
C VAL A 46 2.46 19.21 -8.90
N GLN A 47 1.13 19.37 -8.88
CA GLN A 47 0.50 20.59 -8.36
C GLN A 47 0.27 20.46 -6.85
N ALA A 48 1.02 21.22 -6.07
CA ALA A 48 0.81 21.32 -4.63
C ALA A 48 -0.59 21.87 -4.31
N ALA A 49 -1.21 21.30 -3.28
CA ALA A 49 -2.50 21.72 -2.75
C ALA A 49 -2.41 21.95 -1.22
N PRO A 50 -3.33 22.75 -0.64
CA PRO A 50 -3.36 22.96 0.81
C PRO A 50 -3.52 21.66 1.60
N ALA A 51 -3.17 21.68 2.89
CA ALA A 51 -3.36 20.52 3.75
C ALA A 51 -4.84 20.16 3.87
N MET A 52 -5.16 18.89 3.60
CA MET A 52 -6.53 18.41 3.43
C MET A 52 -6.75 17.07 4.11
N THR A 53 -8.01 16.81 4.45
CA THR A 53 -8.51 15.52 4.95
C THR A 53 -8.72 14.54 3.80
N VAL A 54 -8.90 13.26 4.11
CA VAL A 54 -9.22 12.23 3.10
C VAL A 54 -10.50 12.57 2.32
N ALA A 55 -11.53 13.06 3.00
CA ALA A 55 -12.80 13.41 2.37
C ALA A 55 -12.67 14.62 1.43
N GLU A 56 -11.84 15.61 1.78
CA GLU A 56 -11.54 16.74 0.90
C GLU A 56 -10.73 16.29 -0.33
N ALA A 57 -9.77 15.37 -0.17
CA ALA A 57 -9.01 14.81 -1.28
C ALA A 57 -9.90 14.01 -2.24
N SER A 58 -10.73 13.08 -1.74
CA SER A 58 -11.70 12.35 -2.57
C SER A 58 -12.68 13.29 -3.27
N ALA A 59 -13.11 14.39 -2.63
CA ALA A 59 -14.02 15.37 -3.25
C ALA A 59 -13.35 16.23 -4.34
N MET A 60 -12.02 16.31 -4.37
CA MET A 60 -11.27 16.99 -5.42
C MET A 60 -11.07 16.12 -6.67
N VAL A 61 -11.21 14.81 -6.55
CA VAL A 61 -11.15 13.90 -7.70
C VAL A 61 -12.32 14.19 -8.63
N ASP A 62 -11.98 14.55 -9.86
CA ASP A 62 -12.89 14.80 -10.95
C ASP A 62 -12.33 14.10 -12.19
N LEU A 63 -12.97 13.01 -12.62
CA LEU A 63 -12.51 12.21 -13.77
C LEU A 63 -12.48 13.00 -15.09
N ALA A 64 -12.94 14.26 -15.12
CA ALA A 64 -12.73 15.15 -16.25
C ALA A 64 -11.36 15.88 -16.24
N GLN A 65 -10.76 16.12 -15.07
CA GLN A 65 -9.58 17.00 -14.93
C GLN A 65 -8.54 16.54 -13.89
N ILE A 66 -8.97 15.90 -12.80
CA ILE A 66 -8.14 15.48 -11.66
C ILE A 66 -8.45 14.03 -11.36
N TYR A 67 -7.57 13.13 -11.80
CA TYR A 67 -7.78 11.68 -11.67
C TYR A 67 -7.30 11.13 -10.33
N CYS A 68 -6.27 11.75 -9.76
CA CYS A 68 -5.69 11.31 -8.50
C CYS A 68 -5.20 12.49 -7.68
N VAL A 69 -5.53 12.46 -6.39
CA VAL A 69 -5.05 13.41 -5.38
C VAL A 69 -4.37 12.63 -4.27
N GLY A 70 -3.10 12.94 -4.02
CA GLY A 70 -2.32 12.40 -2.93
C GLY A 70 -2.32 13.29 -1.69
N ARG A 71 -2.19 12.66 -0.53
CA ARG A 71 -1.88 13.31 0.74
C ARG A 71 -0.55 12.80 1.26
N LEU A 72 0.37 13.73 1.54
CA LEU A 72 1.76 13.45 1.82
C LEU A 72 2.05 13.40 3.32
N GLY A 73 2.97 12.53 3.72
CA GLY A 73 3.48 12.50 5.07
C GLY A 73 4.78 11.74 5.23
N ARG A 74 5.23 11.61 6.47
CA ARG A 74 6.46 10.90 6.82
C ARG A 74 6.25 10.11 8.11
N SER A 75 6.85 8.93 8.17
CA SER A 75 6.93 8.09 9.36
C SER A 75 8.31 7.46 9.45
N GLY A 76 9.11 7.90 10.44
CA GLY A 76 10.51 7.51 10.55
C GLY A 76 11.31 7.84 9.29
N ASP A 77 11.93 6.81 8.70
CA ASP A 77 12.72 6.91 7.47
C ASP A 77 11.89 6.81 6.19
N TRP A 78 10.58 6.58 6.32
CA TRP A 78 9.66 6.42 5.21
C TRP A 78 8.88 7.69 4.96
N SER A 79 8.87 8.15 3.71
CA SER A 79 7.85 9.05 3.20
C SER A 79 6.68 8.25 2.67
N PHE A 80 5.46 8.77 2.81
CA PHE A 80 4.28 8.11 2.29
C PHE A 80 3.38 9.09 1.55
N ILE A 81 2.62 8.54 0.60
CA ILE A 81 1.51 9.20 -0.06
C ILE A 81 0.28 8.31 0.08
N VAL A 82 -0.84 8.94 0.42
CA VAL A 82 -2.15 8.30 0.47
C VAL A 82 -2.98 8.90 -0.65
N GLU A 83 -3.24 8.12 -1.69
CA GLU A 83 -3.95 8.55 -2.88
C GLU A 83 -5.46 8.31 -2.77
N SER A 84 -6.24 9.26 -3.27
CA SER A 84 -7.69 9.16 -3.47
C SER A 84 -7.98 9.27 -4.97
N GLY A 85 -8.88 8.42 -5.47
CA GLY A 85 -9.22 8.33 -6.90
C GLY A 85 -8.66 7.08 -7.60
N GLY A 86 -8.39 7.17 -8.90
CA GLY A 86 -7.90 6.06 -9.72
C GLY A 86 -6.42 5.78 -9.56
N SER A 87 -5.99 5.39 -8.35
CA SER A 87 -4.58 5.05 -8.09
C SER A 87 -4.19 3.76 -8.82
N GLU A 88 -3.09 3.82 -9.55
CA GLU A 88 -2.46 2.71 -10.26
C GLU A 88 -1.37 2.07 -9.39
N GLY A 89 -1.51 2.00 -8.07
CA GLY A 89 -0.50 1.41 -7.18
C GLY A 89 0.03 0.06 -7.69
N TRP A 90 -0.87 -0.80 -8.20
CA TRP A 90 -0.50 -2.06 -8.84
C TRP A 90 0.32 -1.93 -10.15
N ALA A 91 0.10 -0.86 -10.93
CA ALA A 91 0.76 -0.57 -12.21
C ALA A 91 1.91 0.45 -12.08
N LEU A 92 2.23 0.89 -10.86
CA LEU A 92 3.33 1.81 -10.61
C LEU A 92 4.63 1.27 -11.22
N ASP A 93 5.27 2.08 -12.06
CA ASP A 93 6.53 1.73 -12.72
C ASP A 93 7.62 1.45 -11.68
N PRO A 94 8.23 0.25 -11.68
CA PRO A 94 9.36 -0.07 -10.82
C PRO A 94 10.48 0.98 -10.81
N ALA A 95 10.65 1.75 -11.90
CA ALA A 95 11.56 2.89 -12.02
C ALA A 95 11.48 3.91 -10.88
N VAL A 96 10.31 4.07 -10.24
CA VAL A 96 10.10 4.93 -9.07
C VAL A 96 11.03 4.55 -7.92
N SER A 97 11.40 3.27 -7.82
CA SER A 97 12.28 2.73 -6.78
C SER A 97 13.78 2.86 -7.08
N ARG A 98 14.22 3.48 -8.18
CA ARG A 98 15.67 3.62 -8.47
C ARG A 98 16.43 4.32 -7.33
N GLY A 99 17.41 3.64 -6.74
CA GLY A 99 18.23 4.14 -5.63
C GLY A 99 17.50 4.18 -4.28
N THR A 100 16.39 3.45 -4.13
CA THR A 100 15.55 3.43 -2.92
C THR A 100 14.70 2.15 -2.88
N GLU A 101 13.86 2.06 -1.85
CA GLU A 101 12.87 1.01 -1.63
C GLU A 101 11.48 1.65 -1.61
N VAL A 102 10.53 1.01 -2.28
CA VAL A 102 9.14 1.46 -2.37
C VAL A 102 8.21 0.31 -2.01
N LEU A 103 7.26 0.58 -1.12
CA LEU A 103 6.20 -0.35 -0.73
C LEU A 103 4.86 0.20 -1.21
N VAL A 104 4.06 -0.65 -1.85
CA VAL A 104 2.73 -0.30 -2.33
C VAL A 104 1.69 -1.20 -1.68
N PHE A 105 0.65 -0.58 -1.14
CA PHE A 105 -0.51 -1.22 -0.55
C PHE A 105 -1.75 -0.79 -1.32
N ASP A 106 -2.31 -1.72 -2.09
CA ASP A 106 -3.42 -1.47 -2.98
C ASP A 106 -4.67 -2.23 -2.49
N PRO A 107 -5.75 -1.54 -2.04
CA PRO A 107 -6.94 -2.19 -1.55
C PRO A 107 -7.72 -2.99 -2.62
N ARG A 108 -7.64 -2.59 -3.90
CA ARG A 108 -8.51 -3.02 -5.01
C ARG A 108 -9.98 -3.27 -4.59
N PRO A 109 -10.74 -2.25 -4.16
CA PRO A 109 -12.12 -2.44 -3.71
C PRO A 109 -13.07 -2.91 -4.84
N ASP A 110 -12.80 -2.48 -6.08
CA ASP A 110 -13.61 -2.82 -7.26
C ASP A 110 -13.15 -4.12 -7.97
N ASP A 111 -11.91 -4.57 -7.73
CA ASP A 111 -11.30 -5.77 -8.32
C ASP A 111 -10.48 -6.55 -7.27
N PRO A 112 -11.11 -7.08 -6.20
CA PRO A 112 -10.39 -7.81 -5.16
C PRO A 112 -9.69 -9.06 -5.73
N PRO A 113 -8.58 -9.51 -5.10
CA PRO A 113 -8.12 -9.19 -3.75
C PRO A 113 -7.17 -7.98 -3.64
N SER A 114 -6.96 -7.45 -2.43
CA SER A 114 -5.96 -6.38 -2.20
C SER A 114 -4.54 -6.88 -2.52
N VAL A 115 -3.61 -6.00 -2.91
CA VAL A 115 -2.26 -6.36 -3.36
C VAL A 115 -1.20 -5.64 -2.54
N PHE A 116 -0.08 -6.34 -2.30
CA PHE A 116 1.15 -5.74 -1.81
C PHE A 116 2.26 -5.86 -2.86
N ARG A 117 3.06 -4.80 -3.03
CA ARG A 117 4.28 -4.80 -3.85
C ARG A 117 5.44 -4.18 -3.09
N TYR A 118 6.60 -4.80 -3.22
CA TYR A 118 7.90 -4.28 -2.82
C TYR A 118 8.75 -4.09 -4.08
N LEU A 119 9.13 -2.84 -4.33
CA LEU A 119 9.98 -2.42 -5.43
C LEU A 119 11.30 -1.93 -4.84
N ALA A 120 12.41 -2.29 -5.45
CA ALA A 120 13.71 -1.77 -5.06
C ALA A 120 14.61 -1.64 -6.29
N ASP A 121 15.33 -0.52 -6.35
CA ASP A 121 16.33 -0.21 -7.36
C ASP A 121 15.88 -0.33 -8.83
N GLY A 122 14.59 -0.11 -9.09
CA GLY A 122 14.03 -0.16 -10.44
C GLY A 122 13.36 -1.48 -10.80
N ASP A 123 13.26 -2.44 -9.88
CA ASP A 123 12.74 -3.79 -10.13
C ASP A 123 11.66 -4.20 -9.10
N VAL A 124 10.77 -5.10 -9.51
CA VAL A 124 9.80 -5.75 -8.61
C VAL A 124 10.51 -6.86 -7.83
N GLN A 125 10.73 -6.64 -6.54
CA GLN A 125 11.37 -7.61 -5.67
C GLN A 125 10.37 -8.65 -5.17
N LEU A 126 9.20 -8.21 -4.73
CA LEU A 126 8.15 -9.09 -4.22
C LEU A 126 6.78 -8.49 -4.52
N HIS A 127 5.83 -9.32 -4.94
CA HIS A 127 4.41 -8.99 -4.93
C HIS A 127 3.58 -10.24 -4.65
N PHE A 128 2.43 -10.04 -4.02
CA PHE A 128 1.44 -11.09 -3.81
C PHE A 128 0.09 -10.46 -3.43
N GLU A 129 -0.96 -11.28 -3.53
CA GLU A 129 -2.32 -10.92 -3.14
C GLU A 129 -2.52 -11.14 -1.63
N LEU A 130 -3.22 -10.20 -0.98
CA LEU A 130 -3.49 -10.23 0.45
C LEU A 130 -4.84 -10.91 0.71
N GLY A 131 -4.86 -11.97 1.51
CA GLY A 131 -6.10 -12.64 1.89
C GLY A 131 -6.70 -13.55 0.81
N ALA A 132 -5.89 -13.99 -0.15
CA ALA A 132 -6.28 -14.85 -1.26
C ALA A 132 -5.27 -15.99 -1.50
N GLY A 133 -4.67 -16.49 -0.42
CA GLY A 133 -3.56 -17.44 -0.49
C GLY A 133 -2.24 -16.73 -0.81
N TYR A 134 -1.14 -17.34 -0.36
CA TYR A 134 0.20 -16.78 -0.55
C TYR A 134 0.85 -17.36 -1.80
N ASP A 135 0.74 -16.62 -2.90
CA ASP A 135 1.38 -16.90 -4.19
C ASP A 135 2.32 -15.75 -4.58
N PRO A 136 3.56 -15.73 -4.05
CA PRO A 136 4.50 -14.63 -4.26
C PRO A 136 5.24 -14.73 -5.59
N ALA A 137 5.46 -13.57 -6.22
CA ALA A 137 6.29 -13.43 -7.40
C ALA A 137 7.19 -12.18 -7.33
N GLY A 138 8.21 -12.11 -8.19
CA GLY A 138 9.25 -11.07 -8.18
C GLY A 138 10.65 -11.67 -8.09
N ALA A 139 11.67 -10.83 -7.92
CA ALA A 139 13.07 -11.27 -7.81
C ALA A 139 13.40 -11.98 -6.48
N GLN A 140 12.60 -11.75 -5.44
CA GLN A 140 12.77 -12.30 -4.09
C GLN A 140 11.42 -12.81 -3.53
N PRO A 141 10.81 -13.84 -4.15
CA PRO A 141 9.48 -14.32 -3.76
C PRO A 141 9.42 -14.83 -2.31
N ASP A 142 10.53 -15.39 -1.80
CA ASP A 142 10.60 -15.96 -0.45
C ASP A 142 11.02 -14.95 0.64
N LEU A 143 11.18 -13.66 0.31
CA LEU A 143 11.70 -12.64 1.23
C LEU A 143 10.94 -12.59 2.57
N LEU A 144 9.62 -12.72 2.52
CA LEU A 144 8.76 -12.65 3.70
C LEU A 144 8.33 -14.04 4.22
N ARG A 145 8.58 -15.12 3.47
CA ARG A 145 8.10 -16.47 3.81
C ARG A 145 8.46 -16.89 5.25
N PRO A 146 9.72 -16.80 5.71
CA PRO A 146 10.06 -17.24 7.07
C PRO A 146 9.29 -16.48 8.16
N ALA A 147 9.02 -15.19 7.94
CA ALA A 147 8.30 -14.36 8.90
C ALA A 147 6.79 -14.62 8.85
N LEU A 148 6.24 -14.94 7.67
CA LEU A 148 4.84 -15.32 7.50
C LEU A 148 4.53 -16.69 8.10
N GLU A 149 5.43 -17.67 7.94
CA GLU A 149 5.36 -18.98 8.59
C GLU A 149 5.42 -18.85 10.12
N ALA A 150 6.38 -18.07 10.64
CA ALA A 150 6.51 -17.82 12.07
C ALA A 150 5.28 -17.10 12.67
N ALA A 151 4.56 -16.32 11.87
CA ALA A 151 3.31 -15.66 12.25
C ALA A 151 2.06 -16.55 12.08
N GLY A 152 2.23 -17.78 11.56
CA GLY A 152 1.14 -18.71 11.27
C GLY A 152 0.17 -18.17 10.24
N VAL A 153 0.67 -17.37 9.28
CA VAL A 153 -0.14 -16.85 8.16
C VAL A 153 -0.17 -17.88 7.03
N ILE A 154 0.95 -18.55 6.80
CA ILE A 154 1.12 -19.59 5.79
C ILE A 154 1.65 -20.85 6.44
N PRO A 155 1.35 -22.04 5.91
CA PRO A 155 1.93 -23.28 6.40
C PRO A 155 3.44 -23.29 6.13
N PRO A 156 4.22 -24.01 6.97
CA PRO A 156 5.61 -24.31 6.67
C PRO A 156 5.75 -25.00 5.31
N GLU A 157 6.79 -24.67 4.54
CA GLU A 157 7.05 -25.29 3.22
C GLU A 157 7.09 -26.83 3.25
N ASP A 158 7.61 -27.42 4.33
CA ASP A 158 7.69 -28.87 4.52
C ASP A 158 6.41 -29.49 5.12
N SER A 159 5.35 -28.70 5.32
CA SER A 159 4.10 -29.21 5.90
C SER A 159 3.40 -30.14 4.93
N MET A 160 3.16 -31.37 5.36
CA MET A 160 2.32 -32.33 4.63
C MET A 160 0.81 -32.07 4.82
N ASP A 161 0.42 -31.03 5.55
CA ASP A 161 -0.98 -30.76 5.89
C ASP A 161 -1.87 -30.42 4.67
N ASP A 162 -1.29 -30.09 3.51
CA ASP A 162 -2.00 -30.01 2.22
C ASP A 162 -2.69 -31.34 1.85
N LEU A 163 -2.27 -32.48 2.42
CA LEU A 163 -2.82 -33.81 2.15
C LEU A 163 -3.92 -34.25 3.11
N LEU A 164 -4.13 -33.55 4.24
CA LEU A 164 -5.04 -33.98 5.31
C LEU A 164 -5.95 -32.84 5.79
N GLY A 165 -6.87 -32.43 4.93
CA GLY A 165 -8.24 -32.04 5.26
C GLY A 165 -8.48 -31.04 6.40
N ALA A 166 -8.84 -29.82 5.99
CA ALA A 166 -9.50 -28.77 6.77
C ALA A 166 -8.72 -28.27 7.99
N ASP A 167 -7.61 -27.58 7.73
CA ASP A 167 -7.14 -26.58 8.68
C ASP A 167 -8.17 -25.43 8.71
N GLU A 168 -8.47 -24.89 9.89
CA GLU A 168 -9.35 -23.73 10.02
C GLU A 168 -8.69 -22.53 9.33
N GLU A 169 -8.97 -22.33 8.04
CA GLU A 169 -8.49 -21.17 7.28
C GLU A 169 -8.79 -19.91 8.08
N LEU A 170 -7.75 -19.10 8.32
CA LEU A 170 -7.91 -17.82 8.98
C LEU A 170 -8.96 -17.02 8.22
N PRO A 171 -9.88 -16.32 8.91
CA PRO A 171 -10.74 -15.36 8.23
C PRO A 171 -9.84 -14.39 7.45
N THR A 172 -10.12 -14.17 6.16
CA THR A 172 -9.35 -13.31 5.23
C THR A 172 -8.82 -12.03 5.88
N SER A 173 -9.64 -11.45 6.75
CA SER A 173 -9.32 -10.20 7.42
C SER A 173 -8.29 -10.28 8.55
N GLU A 174 -8.22 -11.41 9.23
CA GLU A 174 -7.21 -11.71 10.25
C GLU A 174 -5.89 -12.09 9.58
N GLU A 175 -5.94 -12.83 8.48
CA GLU A 175 -4.79 -13.09 7.60
C GLU A 175 -4.18 -11.77 7.11
N LYS A 176 -4.96 -10.89 6.46
CA LYS A 176 -4.52 -9.55 6.03
C LYS A 176 -3.86 -8.76 7.16
N ARG A 177 -4.48 -8.77 8.35
CA ARG A 177 -3.95 -8.06 9.53
C ARG A 177 -2.58 -8.59 9.96
N ARG A 178 -2.38 -9.91 9.96
CA ARG A 178 -1.11 -10.55 10.32
C ARG A 178 -0.04 -10.33 9.25
N VAL A 179 -0.39 -10.46 7.97
CA VAL A 179 0.51 -10.14 6.85
C VAL A 179 1.02 -8.70 6.97
N LEU A 180 0.13 -7.73 7.14
CA LEU A 180 0.50 -6.32 7.27
C LEU A 180 1.42 -6.08 8.48
N LYS A 181 1.17 -6.77 9.60
CA LYS A 181 2.08 -6.73 10.75
C LYS A 181 3.48 -7.25 10.38
N VAL A 182 3.57 -8.40 9.71
CA VAL A 182 4.85 -8.98 9.25
C VAL A 182 5.60 -8.02 8.32
N ILE A 183 4.90 -7.40 7.37
CA ILE A 183 5.48 -6.40 6.47
C ILE A 183 6.02 -5.21 7.29
N GLY A 184 5.24 -4.67 8.20
CA GLY A 184 5.65 -3.53 9.03
C GLY A 184 6.89 -3.84 9.86
N ASP A 185 6.91 -5.02 10.51
CA ASP A 185 8.04 -5.48 11.33
C ASP A 185 9.30 -5.71 10.47
N HIS A 186 9.18 -6.34 9.30
CA HIS A 186 10.30 -6.64 8.41
C HIS A 186 10.94 -5.36 7.83
N PHE A 187 10.11 -4.41 7.39
CA PHE A 187 10.58 -3.18 6.76
C PHE A 187 10.79 -2.02 7.76
N GLY A 188 10.55 -2.24 9.06
CA GLY A 188 10.56 -1.17 10.05
C GLY A 188 9.62 -0.01 9.68
N LEU A 189 8.50 -0.33 9.03
CA LEU A 189 7.49 0.64 8.62
C LEU A 189 6.33 0.60 9.59
N SER A 190 5.98 1.77 10.10
CA SER A 190 4.73 2.02 10.80
C SER A 190 4.08 3.27 10.22
N LEU A 191 2.75 3.31 10.16
CA LEU A 191 2.02 4.43 9.59
C LEU A 191 1.07 5.04 10.62
N PRO A 192 1.06 6.39 10.77
CA PRO A 192 0.26 7.06 11.79
C PRO A 192 -1.22 7.04 11.41
N ARG A 193 -1.96 6.08 11.97
CA ARG A 193 -3.37 5.83 11.63
C ARG A 193 -4.21 7.10 11.74
N HIS A 194 -4.14 7.77 12.89
CA HIS A 194 -4.98 8.94 13.16
C HIS A 194 -4.70 10.09 12.17
N GLU A 195 -3.44 10.29 11.80
CA GLU A 195 -3.06 11.32 10.83
C GLU A 195 -3.54 10.98 9.42
N ILE A 196 -3.46 9.70 9.02
CA ILE A 196 -3.91 9.25 7.70
C ILE A 196 -5.44 9.27 7.59
N GLU A 197 -6.16 8.74 8.59
CA GLU A 197 -7.62 8.62 8.55
C GLU A 197 -8.33 9.96 8.78
N SER A 198 -7.84 10.79 9.70
CA SER A 198 -8.54 11.99 10.16
C SER A 198 -7.73 13.29 10.10
N GLY A 199 -6.41 13.18 9.90
CA GLY A 199 -5.53 14.34 9.84
C GLY A 199 -5.67 15.16 8.57
N ARG A 200 -5.23 16.41 8.66
CA ARG A 200 -4.99 17.27 7.49
C ARG A 200 -3.52 17.14 7.09
N LEU A 201 -3.28 16.57 5.93
CA LEU A 201 -1.95 16.32 5.39
C LEU A 201 -1.73 17.18 4.13
N PRO A 202 -0.51 17.67 3.85
CA PRO A 202 -0.20 18.39 2.61
C PRO A 202 -0.73 17.63 1.39
N GLY A 203 -1.53 18.29 0.57
CA GLY A 203 -2.17 17.69 -0.58
C GLY A 203 -1.38 17.90 -1.86
N VAL A 204 -1.63 17.04 -2.84
CA VAL A 204 -0.94 17.07 -4.11
C VAL A 204 -1.79 16.45 -5.21
N VAL A 205 -1.85 17.07 -6.39
CA VAL A 205 -2.42 16.42 -7.57
C VAL A 205 -1.33 15.57 -8.20
N THR A 206 -1.48 14.25 -8.16
CA THR A 206 -0.52 13.32 -8.74
C THR A 206 -0.82 13.03 -10.20
N ARG A 207 -2.08 13.19 -10.64
CA ARG A 207 -2.48 12.98 -12.04
C ARG A 207 -3.64 13.85 -12.51
N THR A 208 -3.48 14.43 -13.69
CA THR A 208 -4.54 15.17 -14.42
C THR A 208 -4.97 14.49 -15.73
N SER A 209 -4.37 13.35 -16.07
CA SER A 209 -4.72 12.52 -17.22
C SER A 209 -5.16 11.12 -16.77
N PRO A 210 -5.99 10.43 -17.57
CA PRO A 210 -6.41 9.09 -17.21
C PRO A 210 -5.20 8.14 -17.13
N PRO A 211 -5.26 7.16 -16.19
CA PRO A 211 -4.43 5.97 -16.20
C PRO A 211 -4.28 5.36 -17.60
N THR A 212 -3.08 4.89 -17.93
CA THR A 212 -2.83 4.17 -19.19
C THR A 212 -3.50 2.79 -19.22
N SER A 213 -3.88 2.26 -18.06
CA SER A 213 -4.68 1.04 -17.90
C SER A 213 -5.91 1.33 -17.03
N TRP A 214 -7.09 1.11 -17.61
CA TRP A 214 -8.39 1.05 -16.91
C TRP A 214 -8.96 -0.36 -17.05
#